data_AF-A0A1Y4RAJ1-F1
#
_entry.id   AF-A0A1Y4RAJ1-F1
#
_cell.length_a   1.000
_cell.length_b   1.000
_cell.length_c   1.000
_cell.angle_alpha   90.00
_cell.angle_beta   90.00
_cell.angle_gamma   90.00
#
_symmetry.space_group_name_H-M   'P 1'
#
loop_
_entity.id
_entity.type
_entity.pdbx_description
1 polymer ?
#
loop_
_entity_poly.entity_id
_entity_poly.type
_entity_poly.pdbx_seq_one_letter_code
_entity_poly.pdbx_strand_id
1 'polypeptide(L)'
;MICYDKNDIKDLKNHEDKYYMPNALFDTMQYKLVRLEVKWAYVACLNVMLKTPLYDYDGFAYIKDDHPQMIEVLKDLAHKNVDQQKIDGYIQELEDCGLAQRKGRNIYLKKISNIF
;
A
#
# COMPACT_ATOMS: atom_id res chain seq x y z
N MET A 1 -8.05 5.74 11.46
CA MET A 1 -7.21 5.81 10.24
C MET A 1 -8.14 6.17 9.07
N ILE A 2 -7.75 7.11 8.21
CA ILE A 2 -8.51 7.38 6.96
C ILE A 2 -7.94 6.45 5.91
N CYS A 3 -8.78 5.60 5.31
CA CYS A 3 -8.37 4.65 4.26
C CYS A 3 -8.74 5.20 2.88
N TYR A 4 -8.15 4.63 1.84
CA TYR A 4 -8.58 4.91 0.47
C TYR A 4 -10.02 4.45 0.23
N ASP A 5 -10.80 5.29 -0.43
CA ASP A 5 -12.14 4.95 -0.89
C ASP A 5 -12.20 4.79 -2.43
N LYS A 6 -13.37 4.41 -2.94
CA LYS A 6 -13.61 4.25 -4.38
C LYS A 6 -13.32 5.49 -5.23
N ASN A 7 -13.52 6.70 -4.71
CA ASN A 7 -13.24 7.93 -5.44
C ASN A 7 -11.73 8.16 -5.48
N ASP A 8 -11.03 7.96 -4.36
CA ASP A 8 -9.58 8.06 -4.33
C ASP A 8 -8.92 7.12 -5.33
N ILE A 9 -9.36 5.86 -5.39
CA ILE A 9 -8.81 4.88 -6.34
C ILE A 9 -9.06 5.30 -7.79
N LYS A 10 -10.22 5.90 -8.10
CA LYS A 10 -10.50 6.41 -9.45
C LYS A 10 -9.60 7.58 -9.82
N ASP A 11 -9.39 8.50 -8.90
CA ASP A 11 -8.54 9.67 -9.14
C ASP A 11 -7.08 9.25 -9.33
N LEU A 12 -6.60 8.34 -8.49
CA LEU A 12 -5.24 7.82 -8.53
C LEU A 12 -4.97 6.91 -9.72
N LYS A 13 -6.00 6.28 -10.32
CA LYS A 13 -5.83 5.43 -11.50
C LYS A 13 -5.36 6.19 -12.74
N ASN A 14 -5.55 7.50 -12.79
CA ASN A 14 -5.19 8.32 -13.96
C ASN A 14 -3.75 8.85 -13.91
N HIS A 15 -2.88 8.27 -13.09
CA HIS A 15 -1.46 8.64 -13.06
C HIS A 15 -0.74 8.17 -14.34
N GLU A 16 0.27 8.94 -14.77
CA GLU A 16 1.03 8.65 -16.00
C GLU A 16 2.13 7.59 -15.78
N ASP A 17 2.57 7.39 -14.54
CA ASP A 17 3.67 6.48 -14.20
C ASP A 17 3.25 5.00 -14.22
N LYS A 18 4.24 4.10 -14.31
CA LYS A 18 4.01 2.64 -14.18
C LYS A 18 3.47 2.25 -12.79
N TYR A 19 3.89 3.00 -11.77
CA TYR A 19 3.49 2.80 -10.37
C TYR A 19 3.24 4.14 -9.71
N TYR A 20 2.11 4.24 -9.01
CA TYR A 20 1.81 5.41 -8.20
C TYR A 20 2.61 5.35 -6.89
N MET A 21 3.35 6.43 -6.61
CA MET A 21 4.19 6.56 -5.42
C MET A 21 3.89 7.87 -4.69
N PRO A 22 3.36 7.83 -3.44
CA PRO A 22 3.15 9.06 -2.68
C PRO A 22 4.49 9.64 -2.20
N ASN A 23 4.90 10.78 -2.74
CA ASN A 23 6.14 11.47 -2.34
C ASN A 23 6.19 11.73 -0.83
N ALA A 24 5.04 12.05 -0.22
CA ALA A 24 4.96 12.27 1.22
C ALA A 24 5.47 11.07 2.05
N LEU A 25 5.32 9.83 1.56
CA LEU A 25 5.83 8.62 2.23
C LEU A 25 7.36 8.62 2.34
N PHE A 26 8.06 9.24 1.38
CA PHE A 26 9.52 9.26 1.30
C PHE A 26 10.11 10.54 1.91
N ASP A 27 9.45 11.68 1.68
CA ASP A 27 10.04 13.00 1.92
C ASP A 27 9.60 13.66 3.24
N THR A 28 8.51 13.18 3.87
CA THR A 28 8.02 13.81 5.11
C THR A 28 8.63 13.23 6.38
N MET A 29 8.80 14.08 7.39
CA MET A 29 9.27 13.69 8.73
C MET A 29 8.34 12.66 9.41
N GLN A 30 7.05 12.66 9.07
CA GLN A 30 6.06 11.73 9.60
C GLN A 30 6.44 10.26 9.35
N TYR A 31 7.06 9.97 8.21
CA TYR A 31 7.42 8.60 7.80
C TYR A 31 8.94 8.38 7.80
N LYS A 32 9.72 9.25 8.47
CA LYS A 32 11.18 9.17 8.49
C LYS A 32 11.71 7.90 9.15
N LEU A 33 11.02 7.41 10.18
CA LEU A 33 11.40 6.20 10.92
C LEU A 33 10.91 4.91 10.25
N VAL A 34 10.02 5.02 9.25
CA VAL A 34 9.55 3.85 8.49
C VAL A 34 10.69 3.39 7.60
N ARG A 35 11.04 2.11 7.68
CA ARG A 35 12.10 1.51 6.87
C ARG A 35 11.76 1.58 5.39
N LEU A 36 12.79 1.69 4.55
CA LEU A 36 12.61 1.80 3.10
C LEU A 36 11.87 0.57 2.53
N GLU A 37 12.14 -0.64 3.02
CA GLU A 37 11.43 -1.85 2.60
C GLU A 37 9.93 -1.78 2.90
N VAL A 38 9.56 -1.25 4.07
CA VAL A 38 8.16 -1.09 4.48
C VAL A 38 7.47 -0.04 3.63
N LYS A 39 8.17 1.04 3.26
CA LYS A 39 7.67 2.03 2.29
C LYS A 39 7.40 1.40 0.92
N TRP A 40 8.32 0.56 0.43
CA TRP A 40 8.11 -0.17 -0.83
C TRP A 40 6.95 -1.16 -0.74
N ALA A 41 6.77 -1.83 0.40
CA ALA A 41 5.62 -2.70 0.64
C ALA A 41 4.31 -1.92 0.56
N TYR A 42 4.24 -0.73 1.18
CA TYR A 42 3.08 0.15 1.04
C TYR A 42 2.79 0.50 -0.43
N VAL A 43 3.82 0.90 -1.18
CA VAL A 43 3.67 1.26 -2.61
C VAL A 43 3.18 0.05 -3.40
N ALA A 44 3.69 -1.14 -3.13
CA ALA A 44 3.23 -2.36 -3.78
C ALA A 44 1.77 -2.67 -3.47
N CYS A 45 1.38 -2.64 -2.19
CA CYS A 45 -0.01 -2.82 -1.76
C CYS A 45 -0.93 -1.82 -2.46
N LEU A 46 -0.53 -0.55 -2.52
CA LEU A 46 -1.31 0.51 -3.16
C LEU A 46 -1.47 0.24 -4.66
N ASN A 47 -0.41 -0.15 -5.37
CA ASN A 47 -0.50 -0.43 -6.79
C ASN A 47 -1.30 -1.69 -7.11
N VAL A 48 -1.27 -2.71 -6.24
CA VAL A 48 -2.18 -3.85 -6.33
C VAL A 48 -3.63 -3.40 -6.15
N MET A 49 -3.90 -2.54 -5.15
CA MET A 49 -5.21 -1.94 -4.91
C MET A 49 -5.69 -1.12 -6.11
N LEU A 50 -4.81 -0.36 -6.76
CA LEU A 50 -5.14 0.39 -7.97
C LEU A 50 -5.42 -0.55 -9.16
N LYS A 51 -4.65 -1.62 -9.36
CA LYS A 51 -4.85 -2.55 -10.48
C LYS A 51 -6.14 -3.38 -10.33
N THR A 52 -6.32 -4.01 -9.18
CA THR A 52 -7.44 -4.90 -8.87
C THR A 52 -8.15 -4.43 -7.61
N PRO A 53 -8.90 -3.31 -7.67
CA PRO A 53 -9.53 -2.76 -6.50
C PRO A 53 -10.69 -3.63 -6.02
N LEU A 54 -10.65 -3.97 -4.73
CA LEU A 54 -11.77 -4.55 -4.00
C LEU A 54 -12.34 -3.50 -3.07
N TYR A 55 -13.66 -3.51 -2.88
CA TYR A 55 -14.36 -2.57 -2.02
C TYR A 55 -15.25 -3.30 -1.04
N ASP A 56 -15.32 -2.81 0.19
CA ASP A 56 -16.29 -3.30 1.16
C ASP A 56 -17.66 -2.61 0.98
N TYR A 57 -18.62 -2.95 1.84
CA TYR A 57 -19.97 -2.39 1.79
C TYR A 57 -20.00 -0.86 2.02
N ASP A 58 -19.02 -0.33 2.75
CA ASP A 58 -18.89 1.09 3.05
C ASP A 58 -18.12 1.85 1.93
N GLY A 59 -17.61 1.13 0.93
CA GLY A 59 -16.90 1.70 -0.22
C GLY A 59 -15.40 1.93 0.00
N PHE A 60 -14.82 1.42 1.09
CA PHE A 60 -13.39 1.47 1.34
C PHE A 60 -12.65 0.42 0.52
N ALA A 61 -11.53 0.84 -0.07
CA ALA A 61 -10.68 -0.01 -0.87
C ALA A 61 -9.80 -0.90 0.02
N TYR A 62 -9.71 -2.17 -0.33
CA TYR A 62 -8.85 -3.14 0.36
C TYR A 62 -8.16 -4.09 -0.62
N ILE A 63 -7.12 -4.76 -0.14
CA ILE A 63 -6.49 -5.92 -0.79
C ILE A 63 -6.55 -7.14 0.12
N LYS A 64 -6.32 -8.32 -0.42
CA LYS A 64 -6.18 -9.54 0.40
C LYS A 64 -4.71 -9.79 0.73
N ASP A 65 -4.48 -10.37 1.90
CA ASP A 65 -3.14 -10.73 2.41
C ASP A 65 -2.36 -11.72 1.55
N ASP A 66 -3.06 -12.55 0.76
CA ASP A 66 -2.49 -13.57 -0.12
C ASP A 66 -2.32 -13.11 -1.58
N HIS A 67 -2.34 -11.82 -1.86
CA HIS A 67 -2.34 -11.36 -3.25
C HIS A 67 -0.98 -11.58 -3.94
N PRO A 68 -0.86 -12.53 -4.89
CA PRO A 68 0.44 -12.92 -5.46
C PRO A 68 1.13 -11.78 -6.22
N GLN A 69 0.34 -10.86 -6.80
CA GLN A 69 0.87 -9.68 -7.50
C GLN A 69 1.67 -8.74 -6.58
N MET A 70 1.46 -8.81 -5.27
CA MET A 70 2.18 -7.97 -4.33
C MET A 70 3.67 -8.36 -4.26
N ILE A 71 3.98 -9.66 -4.37
CA ILE A 71 5.35 -10.18 -4.51
C ILE A 71 5.99 -9.66 -5.80
N GLU A 72 5.24 -9.71 -6.91
CA GLU A 72 5.74 -9.28 -8.22
C GLU A 72 6.07 -7.78 -8.24
N VAL A 73 5.16 -6.94 -7.72
CA VAL A 73 5.36 -5.49 -7.65
C VAL A 73 6.51 -5.14 -6.69
N LEU A 74 6.61 -5.80 -5.54
CA LEU A 74 7.74 -5.62 -4.61
C LEU A 74 9.09 -6.00 -5.23
N LYS A 75 9.14 -7.11 -5.99
CA LYS A 75 10.37 -7.52 -6.69
C LYS A 75 10.82 -6.48 -7.71
N ASP A 76 9.86 -5.89 -8.43
CA ASP A 76 10.15 -4.84 -9.43
C ASP A 76 10.59 -3.52 -8.76
N LEU A 77 9.93 -3.10 -7.68
CA LEU A 77 10.22 -1.84 -6.99
C LEU A 77 11.49 -1.89 -6.12
N ALA A 78 11.68 -2.97 -5.37
CA ALA A 78 12.74 -3.07 -4.38
C ALA A 78 13.97 -3.85 -4.88
N HIS A 79 13.94 -4.41 -6.09
CA HIS A 79 14.98 -5.28 -6.66
C HIS A 79 15.48 -6.36 -5.68
N LYS A 80 14.59 -6.88 -4.82
CA LYS A 80 14.92 -7.85 -3.77
C LYS A 80 14.10 -9.13 -3.94
N ASN A 81 14.70 -10.27 -3.57
CA ASN A 81 14.00 -11.53 -3.45
C ASN A 81 13.13 -11.52 -2.18
N VAL A 82 11.83 -11.30 -2.39
CA VAL A 82 10.80 -11.33 -1.34
C VAL A 82 10.01 -12.63 -1.43
N ASP A 83 9.77 -13.24 -0.27
CA ASP A 83 8.93 -14.42 -0.07
C ASP A 83 7.67 -14.04 0.73
N GLN A 84 6.74 -14.98 0.89
CA GLN A 84 5.48 -14.71 1.61
C GLN A 84 5.73 -14.32 3.08
N GLN A 85 6.69 -14.95 3.76
CA GLN A 85 6.99 -14.62 5.17
C GLN A 85 7.46 -13.18 5.34
N LYS A 86 8.32 -12.69 4.44
CA LYS A 86 8.75 -11.29 4.45
C LYS A 86 7.60 -10.34 4.17
N ILE A 87 6.70 -10.71 3.26
CA ILE A 87 5.51 -9.91 3.00
C ILE A 87 4.64 -9.80 4.24
N ASP A 88 4.39 -10.91 4.93
CA ASP A 88 3.58 -10.92 6.14
C ASP A 88 4.23 -10.02 7.22
N GLY A 89 5.57 -10.07 7.32
CA GLY A 89 6.36 -9.18 8.17
C GLY A 89 6.22 -7.70 7.78
N TYR A 90 6.27 -7.38 6.49
CA TYR A 90 6.08 -6.00 6.04
C TYR A 90 4.66 -5.49 6.27
N ILE A 91 3.63 -6.32 6.08
CA ILE A 91 2.26 -5.94 6.39
C ILE A 91 2.14 -5.67 7.89
N GLN A 92 2.71 -6.53 8.74
CA GLN A 92 2.71 -6.30 10.18
C GLN A 92 3.42 -4.96 10.53
N GLU A 93 4.59 -4.70 9.96
CA GLU A 93 5.29 -3.42 10.16
C GLU A 93 4.46 -2.21 9.67
N LEU A 94 3.69 -2.35 8.58
CA LEU A 94 2.76 -1.33 8.11
C LEU A 94 1.64 -1.06 9.11
N GLU A 95 1.08 -2.11 9.73
CA GLU A 95 0.08 -1.99 10.78
C GLU A 95 0.66 -1.28 12.02
N ASP A 96 1.86 -1.68 12.44
CA ASP A 96 2.57 -1.10 13.60
C ASP A 96 2.91 0.38 13.36
N CYS A 97 3.20 0.78 12.12
CA CYS A 97 3.42 2.17 11.72
C CYS A 97 2.12 2.96 11.50
N GLY A 98 0.94 2.32 11.62
CA GLY A 98 -0.35 2.93 11.34
C GLY A 98 -0.56 3.31 9.87
N LEU A 99 0.13 2.63 8.95
CA LEU A 99 0.02 2.78 7.50
C LEU A 99 -0.96 1.77 6.88
N ALA A 100 -1.29 0.70 7.58
CA ALA A 100 -2.28 -0.28 7.19
C ALA A 100 -3.16 -0.68 8.38
N GLN A 101 -4.31 -1.28 8.07
CA GLN A 101 -5.20 -1.90 9.04
C GLN A 101 -5.73 -3.20 8.45
N ARG A 102 -5.56 -4.31 9.16
CA ARG A 102 -6.14 -5.60 8.79
C ARG A 102 -7.49 -5.82 9.47
N LYS A 103 -8.47 -6.31 8.71
CA LYS A 103 -9.73 -6.88 9.22
C LYS A 103 -9.93 -8.26 8.60
N GLY A 104 -9.65 -9.31 9.38
CA GLY A 104 -9.60 -10.67 8.86
C GLY A 104 -8.50 -10.80 7.80
N ARG A 105 -8.88 -11.09 6.56
CA ARG A 105 -7.95 -11.18 5.41
C ARG A 105 -7.87 -9.91 4.57
N ASN A 106 -8.67 -8.90 4.90
CA ASN A 106 -8.73 -7.65 4.17
C ASN A 106 -7.74 -6.65 4.78
N ILE A 107 -6.86 -6.12 3.95
CA ILE A 107 -5.87 -5.11 4.31
C ILE A 107 -6.32 -3.79 3.70
N TYR A 108 -6.54 -2.80 4.57
CA TYR A 108 -6.88 -1.44 4.22
C TYR A 108 -5.63 -0.57 4.37
N LEU A 109 -5.34 0.25 3.38
CA LEU A 109 -4.20 1.16 3.43
C LEU A 109 -4.64 2.54 3.91
N LYS A 110 -3.84 3.14 4.79
CA LYS A 110 -3.98 4.54 5.17
C LYS A 110 -3.79 5.41 3.94
N LYS A 111 -4.72 6.32 3.70
CA LYS A 111 -4.57 7.36 2.69
C LYS A 111 -3.39 8.26 3.04
N ILE A 112 -2.40 8.31 2.16
CA ILE A 112 -1.33 9.29 2.21
C ILE A 112 -1.69 10.41 1.23
N SER A 113 -2.18 11.51 1.77
CA SER A 113 -2.38 12.74 1.01
C SER A 113 -1.03 13.47 0.91
N ASN A 114 -0.65 13.88 -0.29
CA ASN A 114 0.35 14.94 -0.46
C ASN A 114 -0.31 16.24 0.02
N ILE A 115 -0.27 16.53 1.32
CA ILE A 115 -0.62 17.85 1.84
C ILE A 115 0.54 18.75 1.42
N PHE A 116 0.36 19.47 0.31
CA PHE A 116 1.13 20.67 0.01
C PHE A 116 0.31 21.88 0.47
#